data_AF-A0A0U2XLB9-F1
#
_entry.id   AF-A0A0U2XLB9-F1
#
_cell.length_a   1.000
_cell.length_b   1.000
_cell.length_c   1.000
_cell.angle_alpha   90.00
_cell.angle_beta   90.00
_cell.angle_gamma   90.00
#
_symmetry.space_group_name_H-M   'P 1'
#
loop_
_entity.id
_entity.type
_entity.pdbx_description
1 polymer ?
#
loop_
_entity_poly.entity_id
_entity_poly.type
_entity_poly.pdbx_seq_one_letter_code
_entity_poly.pdbx_strand_id
1 'polypeptide(L)'
;MLDKLGLKLVRHPLPFRLNHVNCFMAKGEGGWTIIDTGLNNDVSRELWEREIGDDKVEKIFLTHYHPDHFGYSGGLQQKTGARLSMSKIDADAGMKSWDDAFLNALPGYYKAVGIPAEAAQEMADNTRAFQLLISPLPKVDHHFEEGEKVRIGRFDYEVLFVPGHSDGMVCFYQREHNALLAADHILPRITPNISYWFHGDPNPLLTYMHSLEKIRELDVEWVIPSHGEAFQGANKRIDELLAHHEERLDATWRMLEQPLTIFEVRERLFDRPLTVHEMRFAVGETLAHLEYLRAAGRCERVMEAERWIYKQT
;
A
#
# COMPACT_ATOMS: atom_id res chain seq x y z
N MET A 1 19.49 -13.76 -3.94
CA MET A 1 18.17 -14.36 -4.25
C MET A 1 17.62 -13.85 -5.59
N LEU A 2 17.57 -12.54 -5.82
CA LEU A 2 17.04 -11.93 -7.06
C LEU A 2 17.62 -12.54 -8.35
N ASP A 3 18.94 -12.76 -8.42
CA ASP A 3 19.57 -13.40 -9.60
C ASP A 3 19.03 -14.81 -9.89
N LYS A 4 18.70 -15.59 -8.85
CA LYS A 4 18.11 -16.93 -9.01
C LYS A 4 16.74 -16.83 -9.69
N LEU A 5 15.97 -15.81 -9.32
CA LEU A 5 14.67 -15.47 -9.90
C LEU A 5 14.75 -14.73 -11.24
N GLY A 6 15.97 -14.38 -11.71
CA GLY A 6 16.14 -13.58 -12.91
C GLY A 6 15.57 -12.16 -12.79
N LEU A 7 15.48 -11.65 -11.56
CA LEU A 7 14.98 -10.31 -11.25
C LEU A 7 16.15 -9.33 -11.15
N LYS A 8 16.02 -8.20 -11.83
CA LYS A 8 16.87 -7.03 -11.66
C LYS A 8 16.13 -6.01 -10.78
N LEU A 9 16.76 -5.60 -9.68
CA LEU A 9 16.26 -4.54 -8.80
C LEU A 9 16.46 -3.17 -9.45
N VAL A 10 15.40 -2.36 -9.47
CA VAL A 10 15.42 -0.95 -9.86
C VAL A 10 14.92 -0.16 -8.65
N ARG A 11 15.86 0.33 -7.84
CA ARG A 11 15.55 1.07 -6.60
C ARG A 11 15.33 2.55 -6.90
N HIS A 12 14.09 3.01 -6.81
CA HIS A 12 13.71 4.41 -6.97
C HIS A 12 13.92 5.16 -5.66
N PRO A 13 14.62 6.29 -5.63
CA PRO A 13 14.64 7.16 -4.46
C PRO A 13 13.28 7.86 -4.29
N LEU A 14 12.86 8.05 -3.04
CA LEU A 14 11.63 8.74 -2.69
C LEU A 14 11.94 10.00 -1.86
N PRO A 15 11.20 11.10 -2.04
CA PRO A 15 11.41 12.36 -1.32
C PRO A 15 10.76 12.35 0.08
N PHE A 16 10.64 11.18 0.71
CA PHE A 16 9.97 10.99 1.99
C PHE A 16 10.91 10.32 3.00
N ARG A 17 10.46 10.22 4.26
CA ARG A 17 11.17 9.46 5.30
C ARG A 17 11.38 7.99 4.89
N LEU A 18 10.37 7.38 4.26
CA LEU A 18 10.54 6.14 3.50
C LEU A 18 11.19 6.51 2.17
N ASN A 19 12.52 6.41 2.12
CA ASN A 19 13.35 7.12 1.15
C ASN A 19 13.61 6.35 -0.15
N HIS A 20 13.01 5.18 -0.34
CA HIS A 20 13.12 4.41 -1.56
C HIS A 20 11.96 3.43 -1.71
N VAL A 21 11.70 3.02 -2.96
CA VAL A 21 10.87 1.85 -3.31
C VAL A 21 11.66 0.96 -4.26
N ASN A 22 11.54 -0.35 -4.08
CA ASN A 22 12.14 -1.38 -4.93
C ASN A 22 11.11 -1.75 -6.00
N CYS A 23 11.39 -1.35 -7.24
CA CYS A 23 10.72 -1.90 -8.41
C CYS A 23 11.60 -3.01 -9.00
N PHE A 24 11.03 -3.85 -9.86
CA PHE A 24 11.76 -4.97 -10.44
C PHE A 24 11.55 -5.06 -11.94
N MET A 25 12.52 -5.63 -12.65
CA MET A 25 12.36 -6.01 -14.05
C MET A 25 12.97 -7.40 -14.31
N ALA A 26 12.33 -8.18 -15.18
CA ALA A 26 12.79 -9.52 -15.55
C ALA A 26 12.69 -9.71 -17.08
N LYS A 27 13.76 -10.24 -17.68
CA LYS A 27 13.83 -10.45 -19.14
C LYS A 27 13.20 -11.80 -19.49
N GLY A 28 12.15 -11.76 -20.31
CA GLY A 28 11.56 -12.94 -20.94
C GLY A 28 11.87 -12.98 -22.44
N GLU A 29 11.27 -13.94 -23.16
CA GLU A 29 11.44 -14.06 -24.62
C GLU A 29 10.82 -12.89 -25.40
N GLY A 30 9.71 -12.33 -24.91
CA GLY A 30 8.97 -11.25 -25.58
C GLY A 30 9.40 -9.82 -25.21
N GLY A 31 10.32 -9.69 -24.25
CA GLY A 31 10.80 -8.41 -23.72
C GLY A 31 10.90 -8.40 -22.19
N TRP A 32 11.06 -7.20 -21.62
CA TRP A 32 11.03 -6.98 -20.19
C TRP A 32 9.61 -7.05 -19.63
N THR A 33 9.46 -7.70 -18.47
CA THR A 33 8.33 -7.50 -17.56
C THR A 33 8.79 -6.60 -16.42
N ILE A 34 8.10 -5.50 -16.20
CA ILE A 34 8.35 -4.55 -15.10
C ILE A 34 7.30 -4.80 -14.00
N ILE A 35 7.72 -4.73 -12.74
CA ILE A 35 6.87 -4.83 -11.55
C ILE A 35 7.03 -3.55 -10.75
N ASP A 36 5.92 -2.81 -10.63
CA ASP A 36 5.86 -1.46 -10.08
C ASP A 36 6.77 -0.45 -10.80
N THR A 37 6.54 0.86 -10.61
CA THR A 37 7.06 1.89 -11.50
C THR A 37 7.64 3.14 -10.85
N GLY A 38 7.57 3.26 -9.52
CA GLY A 38 7.98 4.49 -8.84
C GLY A 38 6.95 5.62 -8.96
N LEU A 39 7.28 6.76 -8.37
CA LEU A 39 6.53 8.01 -8.54
C LEU A 39 6.63 8.54 -9.97
N ASN A 40 5.62 9.24 -10.50
CA ASN A 40 5.77 10.02 -11.72
C ASN A 40 6.57 11.30 -11.46
N ASN A 41 7.89 11.21 -11.61
CA ASN A 41 8.81 12.32 -11.55
C ASN A 41 10.00 12.09 -12.51
N ASP A 42 10.86 13.09 -12.67
CA ASP A 42 11.98 13.01 -13.61
C ASP A 42 13.00 11.94 -13.19
N VAL A 43 13.16 11.70 -11.89
CA VAL A 43 14.07 10.66 -11.39
C VAL A 43 13.63 9.27 -11.83
N SER A 44 12.34 8.94 -11.70
CA SER A 44 11.80 7.66 -12.17
C SER A 44 11.88 7.52 -13.69
N ARG A 45 11.64 8.61 -14.43
CA ARG A 45 11.74 8.63 -15.90
C ARG A 45 13.15 8.30 -16.37
N GLU A 46 14.15 9.02 -15.85
CA GLU A 46 15.56 8.82 -16.18
C GLU A 46 16.06 7.44 -15.76
N LEU A 47 15.60 6.95 -14.60
CA LEU A 47 15.94 5.62 -14.11
C LEU A 47 15.42 4.54 -15.08
N TRP A 48 14.14 4.55 -15.41
CA TRP A 48 13.59 3.57 -16.35
C TRP A 48 14.16 3.70 -17.75
N GLU A 49 14.42 4.91 -18.24
CA GLU A 49 15.13 5.14 -19.50
C GLU A 49 16.46 4.40 -19.56
N ARG A 50 17.27 4.56 -18.52
CA ARG A 50 18.57 3.90 -18.43
C ARG A 50 18.45 2.40 -18.29
N GLU A 51 17.54 1.92 -17.44
CA GLU A 51 17.44 0.49 -17.15
C GLU A 51 16.84 -0.33 -18.30
N ILE A 52 15.93 0.27 -19.08
CA ILE A 52 15.32 -0.34 -20.28
C ILE A 52 16.25 -0.24 -21.48
N GLY A 53 16.89 0.93 -21.70
CA GLY A 53 17.68 1.18 -22.91
C GLY A 53 16.84 1.02 -24.19
N ASP A 54 17.38 0.30 -25.17
CA ASP A 54 16.72 0.03 -26.45
C ASP A 54 15.88 -1.27 -26.44
N ASP A 55 15.82 -1.98 -25.31
CA ASP A 55 15.08 -3.23 -25.21
C ASP A 55 13.56 -2.98 -25.19
N LYS A 56 12.81 -3.93 -25.74
CA LYS A 56 11.34 -3.93 -25.67
C LYS A 56 10.86 -4.23 -24.24
N VAL A 57 9.90 -3.45 -23.75
CA VAL A 57 9.09 -3.80 -22.59
C VAL A 57 7.78 -4.42 -23.08
N GLU A 58 7.47 -5.61 -22.60
CA GLU A 58 6.25 -6.34 -22.99
C GLU A 58 5.11 -6.08 -22.00
N LYS A 59 5.43 -6.07 -20.71
CA LYS A 59 4.44 -6.08 -19.62
C LYS A 59 4.83 -5.14 -18.49
N ILE A 60 3.83 -4.52 -17.88
CA ILE A 60 3.93 -3.79 -16.61
C ILE A 60 2.91 -4.42 -15.66
N PHE A 61 3.38 -4.95 -14.55
CA PHE A 61 2.54 -5.49 -13.49
C PHE A 61 2.57 -4.53 -12.30
N LEU A 62 1.40 -4.12 -11.83
CA LEU A 62 1.27 -3.27 -10.66
C LEU A 62 0.75 -4.08 -9.48
N THR A 63 1.42 -3.96 -8.34
CA THR A 63 1.05 -4.62 -7.10
C THR A 63 -0.16 -3.95 -6.46
N HIS A 64 -0.18 -2.62 -6.46
CA HIS A 64 -1.26 -1.79 -5.94
C HIS A 64 -1.16 -0.32 -6.40
N TYR A 65 -2.14 0.49 -6.02
CA TYR A 65 -2.35 1.84 -6.57
C TYR A 65 -1.57 2.97 -5.88
N HIS A 66 -0.80 2.69 -4.83
CA HIS A 66 -0.09 3.76 -4.12
C HIS A 66 0.94 4.44 -5.03
N PRO A 67 1.17 5.76 -4.85
CA PRO A 67 1.89 6.57 -5.83
C PRO A 67 3.30 6.08 -6.18
N ASP A 68 4.02 5.51 -5.24
CA ASP A 68 5.38 4.99 -5.44
C ASP A 68 5.44 3.63 -6.14
N HIS A 69 4.30 2.98 -6.38
CA HIS A 69 4.21 1.75 -7.17
C HIS A 69 3.54 2.02 -8.52
N PHE A 70 2.45 2.78 -8.46
CA PHE A 70 1.56 3.08 -9.57
C PHE A 70 1.97 4.34 -10.35
N GLY A 71 2.70 5.27 -9.73
CA GLY A 71 2.75 6.66 -10.17
C GLY A 71 3.20 6.86 -11.61
N TYR A 72 4.35 6.28 -12.00
CA TYR A 72 4.87 6.43 -13.35
C TYR A 72 4.27 5.46 -14.38
N SER A 73 3.35 4.59 -13.97
CA SER A 73 2.86 3.49 -14.80
C SER A 73 2.21 3.95 -16.11
N GLY A 74 1.39 4.99 -16.12
CA GLY A 74 0.80 5.49 -17.36
C GLY A 74 1.81 6.17 -18.29
N GLY A 75 2.79 6.91 -17.75
CA GLY A 75 3.87 7.49 -18.56
C GLY A 75 4.77 6.41 -19.17
N LEU A 76 5.11 5.40 -18.38
CA LEU A 76 5.90 4.26 -18.83
C LEU A 76 5.15 3.42 -19.87
N GLN A 77 3.84 3.21 -19.68
CA GLN A 77 2.99 2.51 -20.63
C GLN A 77 2.91 3.25 -21.97
N GLN A 78 2.67 4.57 -21.97
CA GLN A 78 2.63 5.37 -23.19
C GLN A 78 3.96 5.33 -23.96
N LYS A 79 5.07 5.35 -23.22
CA LYS A 79 6.41 5.30 -23.80
C LYS A 79 6.73 3.95 -24.45
N THR A 80 6.35 2.86 -23.80
CA THR A 80 6.77 1.51 -24.18
C THR A 80 5.75 0.75 -25.02
N GLY A 81 4.46 1.13 -24.95
CA GLY A 81 3.35 0.37 -25.49
C GLY A 81 3.11 -0.97 -24.76
N ALA A 82 3.71 -1.16 -23.58
CA ALA A 82 3.58 -2.40 -22.81
C ALA A 82 2.15 -2.64 -22.35
N ARG A 83 1.76 -3.92 -22.25
CA ARG A 83 0.47 -4.30 -21.65
C ARG A 83 0.54 -4.15 -20.14
N LEU A 84 -0.46 -3.49 -19.57
CA LEU A 84 -0.49 -3.27 -18.13
C LEU A 84 -1.53 -4.16 -17.43
N SER A 85 -1.11 -4.80 -16.34
CA SER A 85 -1.96 -5.67 -15.53
C SER A 85 -1.97 -5.24 -14.07
N MET A 86 -3.16 -5.25 -13.46
CA MET A 86 -3.41 -4.83 -12.09
C MET A 86 -4.75 -5.40 -11.62
N SER A 87 -4.94 -5.63 -10.32
CA SER A 87 -6.27 -6.02 -9.82
C SER A 87 -7.35 -5.00 -10.19
N LYS A 88 -8.59 -5.47 -10.40
CA LYS A 88 -9.73 -4.59 -10.71
C LYS A 88 -10.01 -3.59 -9.58
N ILE A 89 -9.85 -4.03 -8.33
CA ILE A 89 -10.15 -3.23 -7.14
C ILE A 89 -9.20 -2.03 -7.06
N ASP A 90 -7.90 -2.25 -7.20
CA ASP A 90 -6.94 -1.16 -7.13
C ASP A 90 -6.88 -0.33 -8.42
N ALA A 91 -7.25 -0.90 -9.57
CA ALA A 91 -7.46 -0.10 -10.78
C ALA A 91 -8.58 0.93 -10.57
N ASP A 92 -9.68 0.55 -9.93
CA ASP A 92 -10.79 1.46 -9.61
C ASP A 92 -10.39 2.47 -8.53
N ALA A 93 -9.69 2.03 -7.48
CA ALA A 93 -9.21 2.90 -6.41
C ALA A 93 -8.19 3.94 -6.93
N GLY A 94 -7.24 3.52 -7.76
CA GLY A 94 -6.26 4.39 -8.41
C GLY A 94 -6.87 5.47 -9.32
N MET A 95 -8.13 5.34 -9.72
CA MET A 95 -8.87 6.39 -10.43
C MET A 95 -9.67 7.28 -9.46
N LYS A 96 -10.39 6.67 -8.51
CA LYS A 96 -11.36 7.37 -7.64
C LYS A 96 -10.71 8.07 -6.45
N SER A 97 -9.67 7.50 -5.86
CA SER A 97 -8.99 8.05 -4.68
C SER A 97 -8.24 9.36 -4.95
N TRP A 98 -8.16 9.78 -6.21
CA TRP A 98 -7.46 10.98 -6.64
C TRP A 98 -8.34 11.90 -7.50
N ASP A 99 -9.63 11.62 -7.60
CA ASP A 99 -10.57 12.47 -8.34
C ASP A 99 -10.96 13.72 -7.54
N ASP A 100 -11.43 14.75 -8.24
CA ASP A 100 -11.79 16.01 -7.60
C ASP A 100 -12.94 15.85 -6.60
N ALA A 101 -13.85 14.89 -6.80
CA ALA A 101 -14.98 14.68 -5.91
C ALA A 101 -14.52 14.22 -4.53
N PHE A 102 -13.64 13.21 -4.48
CA PHE A 102 -13.04 12.72 -3.24
C PHE A 102 -12.16 13.79 -2.59
N LEU A 103 -11.28 14.43 -3.36
CA LEU A 103 -10.35 15.44 -2.84
C LEU A 103 -11.08 16.67 -2.26
N ASN A 104 -12.22 17.05 -2.84
CA ASN A 104 -13.04 18.15 -2.32
C ASN A 104 -13.82 17.78 -1.05
N ALA A 105 -14.16 16.50 -0.86
CA ALA A 105 -14.82 16.01 0.35
C ALA A 105 -13.85 15.79 1.53
N LEU A 106 -12.56 15.58 1.23
CA LEU A 106 -11.53 15.17 2.17
C LEU A 106 -11.36 16.08 3.42
N PRO A 107 -11.39 17.43 3.31
CA PRO A 107 -11.36 18.29 4.51
C PRO A 107 -12.53 18.03 5.46
N GLY A 108 -13.70 17.66 4.93
CA GLY A 108 -14.87 17.30 5.72
C GLY A 108 -14.66 16.02 6.53
N TYR A 109 -14.06 15.00 5.90
CA TYR A 109 -13.69 13.76 6.60
C TYR A 109 -12.65 14.01 7.70
N TYR A 110 -11.63 14.83 7.41
CA TYR A 110 -10.62 15.18 8.42
C TYR A 110 -11.22 15.94 9.61
N LYS A 111 -12.16 16.86 9.39
CA LYS A 111 -12.90 17.52 10.48
C LYS A 111 -13.74 16.54 11.27
N ALA A 112 -14.43 15.61 10.60
CA ALA A 112 -15.24 14.59 11.25
C ALA A 112 -14.42 13.66 12.16
N VAL A 113 -13.12 13.48 11.89
CA VAL A 113 -12.23 12.71 12.77
C VAL A 113 -11.58 13.53 13.90
N GLY A 114 -11.92 14.82 14.01
CA GLY A 114 -11.48 15.72 15.07
C GLY A 114 -10.24 16.57 14.75
N ILE A 115 -9.77 16.58 13.49
CA ILE A 115 -8.62 17.39 13.09
C ILE A 115 -9.03 18.87 13.01
N PRO A 116 -8.23 19.82 13.55
CA PRO A 116 -8.48 21.25 13.41
C PRO A 116 -8.62 21.68 11.94
N ALA A 117 -9.48 22.66 11.67
CA ALA A 117 -9.84 23.03 10.29
C ALA A 117 -8.66 23.44 9.41
N GLU A 118 -7.66 24.13 9.97
CA GLU A 118 -6.43 24.52 9.26
C GLU A 118 -5.60 23.29 8.86
N ALA A 119 -5.30 22.42 9.82
CA ALA A 119 -4.57 21.17 9.56
C ALA A 119 -5.33 20.24 8.59
N ALA A 120 -6.66 20.18 8.68
CA ALA A 120 -7.50 19.42 7.75
C ALA A 120 -7.36 19.92 6.30
N GLN A 121 -7.28 21.24 6.12
CA GLN A 121 -7.08 21.84 4.80
C GLN A 121 -5.66 21.56 4.28
N GLU A 122 -4.63 21.73 5.10
CA GLU A 122 -3.24 21.42 4.73
C GLU A 122 -3.05 19.95 4.33
N MET A 123 -3.66 19.02 5.06
CA MET A 123 -3.63 17.59 4.74
C MET A 123 -4.33 17.28 3.41
N ALA A 124 -5.45 17.96 3.12
CA ALA A 124 -6.15 17.79 1.86
C ALA A 124 -5.33 18.35 0.68
N ASP A 125 -4.71 19.52 0.85
CA ASP A 125 -3.87 20.12 -0.19
C ASP A 125 -2.59 19.30 -0.42
N ASN A 126 -1.99 18.75 0.64
CA ASN A 126 -0.91 17.77 0.50
C ASN A 126 -1.36 16.55 -0.31
N THR A 127 -2.56 16.02 -0.05
CA THR A 127 -3.12 14.88 -0.80
C THR A 127 -3.30 15.22 -2.28
N ARG A 128 -3.87 16.39 -2.57
CA ARG A 128 -4.10 16.87 -3.94
C ARG A 128 -2.79 17.00 -4.73
N ALA A 129 -1.69 17.39 -4.09
CA ALA A 129 -0.39 17.48 -4.75
C ALA A 129 0.12 16.14 -5.33
N PHE A 130 -0.29 14.99 -4.78
CA PHE A 130 0.07 13.67 -5.30
C PHE A 130 -0.63 13.31 -6.61
N GLN A 131 -1.71 14.01 -7.00
CA GLN A 131 -2.41 13.77 -8.26
C GLN A 131 -1.47 13.95 -9.48
N LEU A 132 -0.51 14.88 -9.39
CA LEU A 132 0.52 15.09 -10.40
C LEU A 132 1.55 13.95 -10.45
N LEU A 133 1.78 13.27 -9.32
CA LEU A 133 2.72 12.16 -9.17
C LEU A 133 2.16 10.82 -9.65
N ILE A 134 0.91 10.79 -10.10
CA ILE A 134 0.26 9.59 -10.67
C ILE A 134 -0.27 9.77 -12.10
N SER A 135 -0.14 10.98 -12.66
CA SER A 135 -0.69 11.33 -13.97
C SER A 135 0.39 11.29 -15.06
N PRO A 136 0.13 10.78 -16.28
CA PRO A 136 -1.16 10.25 -16.74
C PRO A 136 -1.46 8.89 -16.11
N LEU A 137 -2.75 8.61 -15.90
CA LEU A 137 -3.20 7.31 -15.42
C LEU A 137 -2.98 6.24 -16.51
N PRO A 138 -2.62 5.00 -16.14
CA PRO A 138 -2.50 3.90 -17.08
C PRO A 138 -3.87 3.43 -17.58
N LYS A 139 -3.88 2.79 -18.75
CA LYS A 139 -4.97 1.93 -19.19
C LYS A 139 -4.67 0.50 -18.75
N VAL A 140 -5.52 -0.08 -17.90
CA VAL A 140 -5.37 -1.48 -17.50
C VAL A 140 -5.89 -2.38 -18.62
N ASP A 141 -5.01 -3.22 -19.17
CA ASP A 141 -5.34 -4.14 -20.28
C ASP A 141 -5.79 -5.52 -19.78
N HIS A 142 -5.40 -5.90 -18.56
CA HIS A 142 -5.79 -7.16 -17.92
C HIS A 142 -5.97 -6.98 -16.43
N HIS A 143 -7.00 -7.60 -15.87
CA HIS A 143 -7.22 -7.63 -14.43
C HIS A 143 -6.81 -8.99 -13.87
N PHE A 144 -5.93 -8.96 -12.87
CA PHE A 144 -5.49 -10.20 -12.24
C PHE A 144 -6.66 -10.94 -11.56
N GLU A 145 -6.55 -12.27 -11.51
CA GLU A 145 -7.42 -13.16 -10.74
C GLU A 145 -6.60 -13.88 -9.63
N GLU A 146 -7.24 -14.21 -8.50
CA GLU A 146 -6.59 -14.99 -7.43
C GLU A 146 -6.13 -16.36 -7.98
N GLY A 147 -4.88 -16.72 -7.72
CA GLY A 147 -4.28 -17.96 -8.18
C GLY A 147 -3.89 -17.96 -9.66
N GLU A 148 -4.08 -16.84 -10.38
CA GLU A 148 -3.65 -16.71 -11.77
C GLU A 148 -2.15 -16.98 -11.88
N LYS A 149 -1.74 -17.75 -12.90
CA LYS A 149 -0.33 -17.94 -13.22
C LYS A 149 0.14 -16.92 -14.25
N VAL A 150 1.10 -16.09 -13.85
CA VAL A 150 1.71 -15.08 -14.72
C VAL A 150 3.19 -15.37 -14.92
N ARG A 151 3.70 -15.07 -16.12
CA ARG A 151 5.13 -15.22 -16.42
C ARG A 151 5.87 -13.91 -16.14
N ILE A 152 6.85 -13.96 -15.24
CA ILE A 152 7.79 -12.87 -14.95
C ILE A 152 9.20 -13.37 -15.32
N GLY A 153 9.76 -12.81 -16.40
CA GLY A 153 11.00 -13.32 -16.99
C GLY A 153 10.84 -14.75 -17.47
N ARG A 154 11.65 -15.67 -16.92
CA ARG A 154 11.62 -17.09 -17.27
C ARG A 154 10.73 -17.96 -16.37
N PHE A 155 10.23 -17.42 -15.26
CA PHE A 155 9.51 -18.20 -14.25
C PHE A 155 8.02 -17.86 -14.21
N ASP A 156 7.22 -18.87 -13.85
CA ASP A 156 5.81 -18.69 -13.53
C ASP A 156 5.66 -18.29 -12.06
N TYR A 157 4.77 -17.34 -11.82
CA TYR A 157 4.39 -16.85 -10.50
C TYR A 157 2.88 -16.99 -10.34
N GLU A 158 2.44 -17.32 -9.15
CA GLU A 158 1.04 -17.30 -8.75
C GLU A 158 0.69 -15.92 -8.19
N VAL A 159 -0.40 -15.31 -8.68
CA VAL A 159 -0.90 -14.04 -8.16
C VAL A 159 -1.74 -14.30 -6.91
N LEU A 160 -1.36 -13.66 -5.80
CA LEU A 160 -2.04 -13.79 -4.52
C LEU A 160 -2.59 -12.44 -4.08
N PHE A 161 -3.89 -12.30 -3.95
CA PHE A 161 -4.52 -11.09 -3.42
C PHE A 161 -4.30 -11.03 -1.92
N VAL A 162 -3.78 -9.92 -1.43
CA VAL A 162 -3.46 -9.72 -0.02
C VAL A 162 -4.05 -8.40 0.48
N PRO A 163 -5.39 -8.26 0.43
CA PRO A 163 -6.05 -7.01 0.77
C PRO A 163 -5.74 -6.56 2.20
N GLY A 164 -5.81 -5.24 2.42
CA GLY A 164 -5.72 -4.60 3.72
C GLY A 164 -4.77 -3.40 3.74
N HIS A 165 -3.59 -3.50 3.10
CA HIS A 165 -2.73 -2.33 2.85
C HIS A 165 -3.33 -1.43 1.76
N SER A 166 -3.73 -2.04 0.65
CA SER A 166 -4.75 -1.55 -0.28
C SER A 166 -5.80 -2.65 -0.48
N ASP A 167 -7.02 -2.27 -0.89
CA ASP A 167 -8.14 -3.20 -1.01
C ASP A 167 -7.95 -4.25 -2.12
N GLY A 168 -7.14 -3.92 -3.12
CA GLY A 168 -6.86 -4.78 -4.28
C GLY A 168 -5.41 -5.24 -4.36
N MET A 169 -4.62 -5.14 -3.29
CA MET A 169 -3.19 -5.45 -3.33
C MET A 169 -2.94 -6.90 -3.78
N VAL A 170 -1.90 -7.10 -4.61
CA VAL A 170 -1.42 -8.43 -4.98
C VAL A 170 0.06 -8.65 -4.67
N CYS A 171 0.41 -9.88 -4.33
CA CYS A 171 1.77 -10.41 -4.29
C CYS A 171 1.97 -11.43 -5.41
N PHE A 172 3.23 -11.73 -5.74
CA PHE A 172 3.58 -12.76 -6.71
C PHE A 172 4.43 -13.86 -6.06
N TYR A 173 3.93 -15.09 -6.02
CA TYR A 173 4.61 -16.23 -5.39
C TYR A 173 5.29 -17.13 -6.43
N GLN A 174 6.60 -17.32 -6.29
CA GLN A 174 7.40 -18.26 -7.08
C GLN A 174 7.63 -19.53 -6.26
N ARG A 175 6.96 -20.60 -6.67
CA ARG A 175 6.93 -21.87 -5.91
C ARG A 175 8.26 -22.64 -5.92
N GLU A 176 8.95 -22.72 -7.05
CA GLU A 176 10.20 -23.49 -7.20
C GLU A 176 11.34 -22.99 -6.31
N HIS A 177 11.38 -21.68 -6.08
CA HIS A 177 12.39 -21.01 -5.24
C HIS A 177 11.84 -20.63 -3.85
N ASN A 178 10.59 -21.01 -3.57
CA ASN A 178 9.83 -20.62 -2.37
C ASN A 178 10.01 -19.13 -2.01
N ALA A 179 9.73 -18.26 -2.98
CA ALA A 179 9.97 -16.82 -2.86
C ALA A 179 8.70 -16.01 -3.14
N LEU A 180 8.43 -15.01 -2.32
CA LEU A 180 7.30 -14.10 -2.46
C LEU A 180 7.81 -12.69 -2.77
N LEU A 181 7.43 -12.17 -3.94
CA LEU A 181 7.42 -10.73 -4.19
C LEU A 181 6.27 -10.15 -3.37
N ALA A 182 6.60 -9.70 -2.17
CA ALA A 182 5.63 -9.35 -1.13
C ALA A 182 5.17 -7.90 -1.18
N ALA A 183 5.78 -7.09 -2.05
CA ALA A 183 5.52 -5.66 -2.16
C ALA A 183 5.48 -4.99 -0.77
N ASP A 184 4.38 -4.33 -0.44
CA ASP A 184 4.11 -3.68 0.85
C ASP A 184 3.37 -4.56 1.86
N HIS A 185 3.14 -5.84 1.58
CA HIS A 185 2.39 -6.73 2.46
C HIS A 185 3.23 -7.21 3.65
N ILE A 186 4.52 -7.50 3.42
CA ILE A 186 5.46 -7.91 4.46
C ILE A 186 6.78 -7.16 4.27
N LEU A 187 7.11 -6.29 5.22
CA LEU A 187 8.32 -5.46 5.20
C LEU A 187 9.28 -5.86 6.34
N PRO A 188 10.61 -5.81 6.13
CA PRO A 188 11.59 -6.40 7.05
C PRO A 188 11.77 -5.65 8.37
N ARG A 189 11.58 -4.32 8.39
CA ARG A 189 11.90 -3.48 9.56
C ARG A 189 10.76 -2.61 10.03
N ILE A 190 9.93 -2.15 9.10
CA ILE A 190 8.78 -1.31 9.39
C ILE A 190 7.50 -2.14 9.28
N THR A 191 6.43 -1.65 9.88
CA THR A 191 5.10 -2.19 9.64
C THR A 191 4.52 -1.53 8.38
N PRO A 192 3.90 -2.30 7.48
CA PRO A 192 3.06 -1.73 6.43
C PRO A 192 2.02 -0.80 7.03
N ASN A 193 1.71 0.29 6.32
CA ASN A 193 0.63 1.17 6.73
C ASN A 193 -0.73 0.51 6.44
N ILE A 194 -1.56 0.30 7.47
CA ILE A 194 -2.92 -0.21 7.29
C ILE A 194 -3.89 0.90 7.66
N SER A 195 -4.46 1.56 6.65
CA SER A 195 -5.27 2.77 6.84
C SER A 195 -6.67 2.58 6.30
N TYR A 196 -7.66 3.12 7.00
CA TYR A 196 -8.97 3.36 6.42
C TYR A 196 -9.02 4.76 5.80
N TRP A 197 -9.24 4.83 4.48
CA TRP A 197 -9.18 6.07 3.70
C TRP A 197 -10.56 6.73 3.50
N PHE A 198 -11.51 6.50 4.40
CA PHE A 198 -12.92 6.94 4.29
C PHE A 198 -13.68 6.37 3.08
N HIS A 199 -13.09 5.40 2.40
CA HIS A 199 -13.65 4.65 1.29
C HIS A 199 -13.08 3.23 1.33
N GLY A 200 -13.63 2.34 0.51
CA GLY A 200 -13.10 0.98 0.41
C GLY A 200 -13.54 0.07 1.57
N ASP A 201 -12.67 -0.87 1.94
CA ASP A 201 -12.90 -1.77 3.06
C ASP A 201 -13.03 -0.99 4.39
N PRO A 202 -14.16 -1.08 5.11
CA PRO A 202 -14.32 -0.42 6.39
C PRO A 202 -13.53 -1.07 7.54
N ASN A 203 -12.97 -2.26 7.36
CA ASN A 203 -12.14 -2.94 8.37
C ASN A 203 -10.84 -3.50 7.76
N PRO A 204 -9.97 -2.61 7.23
CA PRO A 204 -8.78 -3.03 6.48
C PRO A 204 -7.77 -3.76 7.37
N LEU A 205 -7.78 -3.52 8.69
CA LEU A 205 -6.91 -4.20 9.63
C LEU A 205 -7.27 -5.68 9.78
N LEU A 206 -8.56 -6.01 9.93
CA LEU A 206 -8.99 -7.40 9.99
C LEU A 206 -8.63 -8.13 8.69
N THR A 207 -8.90 -7.48 7.56
CA THR A 207 -8.60 -8.01 6.23
C THR A 207 -7.10 -8.22 6.04
N TYR A 208 -6.26 -7.28 6.47
CA TYR A 208 -4.81 -7.43 6.45
C TYR A 208 -4.33 -8.60 7.32
N MET A 209 -4.86 -8.75 8.53
CA MET A 209 -4.50 -9.88 9.40
C MET A 209 -4.90 -11.22 8.77
N HIS A 210 -6.06 -11.33 8.13
CA HIS A 210 -6.42 -12.53 7.36
C HIS A 210 -5.47 -12.79 6.18
N SER A 211 -5.05 -11.73 5.48
CA SER A 211 -4.06 -11.85 4.40
C SER A 211 -2.70 -12.35 4.92
N LEU A 212 -2.25 -11.86 6.08
CA LEU A 212 -1.05 -12.37 6.76
C LEU A 212 -1.19 -13.86 7.08
N GLU A 213 -2.33 -14.29 7.62
CA GLU A 213 -2.57 -15.71 7.92
C GLU A 213 -2.57 -16.58 6.67
N LYS A 214 -3.16 -16.10 5.57
CA LYS A 214 -3.09 -16.79 4.28
C LYS A 214 -1.65 -16.98 3.82
N ILE A 215 -0.81 -15.95 3.92
CA ILE A 215 0.61 -16.05 3.51
C ILE A 215 1.42 -16.92 4.48
N ARG A 216 1.08 -16.94 5.77
CA ARG A 216 1.72 -17.80 6.78
C ARG A 216 1.61 -19.28 6.42
N GLU A 217 0.49 -19.71 5.84
CA GLU A 217 0.26 -21.09 5.41
C GLU A 217 1.17 -21.54 4.26
N LEU A 218 1.73 -20.61 3.49
CA LEU A 218 2.65 -20.92 2.39
C LEU A 218 4.07 -21.24 2.86
N ASP A 219 4.41 -20.92 4.12
CA ASP A 219 5.74 -21.09 4.71
C ASP A 219 6.87 -20.61 3.79
N VAL A 220 6.74 -19.35 3.33
CA VAL A 220 7.64 -18.76 2.35
C VAL A 220 9.04 -18.60 2.94
N GLU A 221 10.04 -19.13 2.22
CA GLU A 221 11.44 -19.02 2.63
C GLU A 221 11.98 -17.61 2.41
N TRP A 222 11.77 -17.04 1.21
CA TRP A 222 12.30 -15.74 0.80
C TRP A 222 11.22 -14.69 0.60
N VAL A 223 11.33 -13.57 1.30
CA VAL A 223 10.46 -12.40 1.12
C VAL A 223 11.25 -11.32 0.38
N ILE A 224 10.67 -10.80 -0.70
CA ILE A 224 11.23 -9.75 -1.54
C ILE A 224 10.29 -8.53 -1.44
N PRO A 225 10.59 -7.58 -0.55
CA PRO A 225 9.71 -6.45 -0.25
C PRO A 225 9.94 -5.27 -1.21
N SER A 226 8.95 -4.40 -1.32
CA SER A 226 9.09 -3.12 -2.01
C SER A 226 9.87 -2.09 -1.20
N HIS A 227 10.06 -2.29 0.11
CA HIS A 227 10.94 -1.44 0.92
C HIS A 227 11.93 -2.27 1.75
N GLY A 228 13.20 -1.89 1.71
CA GLY A 228 14.29 -2.57 2.40
C GLY A 228 14.95 -3.66 1.55
N GLU A 229 15.54 -4.64 2.24
CA GLU A 229 16.28 -5.74 1.61
C GLU A 229 15.47 -7.03 1.63
N ALA A 230 15.71 -7.90 0.65
CA ALA A 230 15.16 -9.26 0.67
C ALA A 230 15.67 -10.03 1.90
N PHE A 231 14.80 -10.82 2.52
CA PHE A 231 15.10 -11.51 3.76
C PHE A 231 14.45 -12.90 3.82
N GLN A 232 14.87 -13.71 4.80
CA GLN A 232 14.30 -15.02 5.05
C GLN A 232 13.47 -15.04 6.34
N GLY A 233 12.53 -15.98 6.41
CA GLY A 233 11.69 -16.21 7.60
C GLY A 233 10.43 -15.37 7.58
N ALA A 234 9.57 -15.59 6.58
CA ALA A 234 8.29 -14.90 6.44
C ALA A 234 7.41 -15.09 7.69
N ASN A 235 7.27 -16.33 8.17
CA ASN A 235 6.37 -16.65 9.29
C ASN A 235 6.78 -15.94 10.58
N LYS A 236 8.09 -15.88 10.88
CA LYS A 236 8.58 -15.09 12.01
C LYS A 236 8.18 -13.62 11.88
N ARG A 237 8.33 -13.03 10.69
CA ARG A 237 7.97 -11.63 10.47
C ARG A 237 6.45 -11.41 10.54
N ILE A 238 5.66 -12.37 10.07
CA ILE A 238 4.20 -12.36 10.19
C ILE A 238 3.78 -12.37 11.66
N ASP A 239 4.37 -13.25 12.48
CA ASP A 239 4.08 -13.31 13.92
C ASP A 239 4.42 -11.98 14.62
N GLU A 240 5.55 -11.35 14.27
CA GLU A 240 5.91 -10.01 14.76
C GLU A 240 4.88 -8.94 14.35
N LEU A 241 4.36 -8.99 13.12
CA LEU A 241 3.36 -8.05 12.62
C LEU A 241 2.01 -8.24 13.32
N LEU A 242 1.57 -9.49 13.50
CA LEU A 242 0.32 -9.82 14.21
C LEU A 242 0.40 -9.35 15.66
N ALA A 243 1.48 -9.70 16.38
CA ALA A 243 1.69 -9.27 17.77
C ALA A 243 1.70 -7.74 17.91
N HIS A 244 2.38 -7.05 16.99
CA HIS A 244 2.40 -5.57 16.98
C HIS A 244 1.01 -4.95 16.82
N HIS A 245 0.13 -5.53 15.99
CA HIS A 245 -1.24 -5.05 15.85
C HIS A 245 -2.10 -5.39 17.07
N GLU A 246 -1.93 -6.57 17.68
CA GLU A 246 -2.61 -6.92 18.94
C GLU A 246 -2.24 -5.95 20.07
N GLU A 247 -0.95 -5.67 20.27
CA GLU A 247 -0.46 -4.71 21.26
C GLU A 247 -1.06 -3.31 21.02
N ARG A 248 -1.16 -2.88 19.76
CA ARG A 248 -1.70 -1.57 19.40
C ARG A 248 -3.22 -1.50 19.53
N LEU A 249 -3.94 -2.59 19.22
CA LEU A 249 -5.38 -2.70 19.48
C LEU A 249 -5.67 -2.60 20.98
N ASP A 250 -4.88 -3.26 21.82
CA ASP A 250 -5.03 -3.19 23.27
C ASP A 250 -4.68 -1.81 23.83
N ALA A 251 -3.61 -1.17 23.33
CA ALA A 251 -3.28 0.21 23.70
C ALA A 251 -4.41 1.18 23.30
N THR A 252 -4.92 1.06 22.08
CA THR A 252 -6.03 1.87 21.56
C THR A 252 -7.28 1.66 22.40
N TRP A 253 -7.65 0.40 22.67
CA TRP A 253 -8.84 0.08 23.45
C TRP A 253 -8.77 0.66 24.87
N ARG A 254 -7.62 0.55 25.56
CA ARG A 254 -7.42 1.14 26.90
C ARG A 254 -7.60 2.67 26.92
N MET A 255 -7.23 3.36 25.84
CA MET A 255 -7.43 4.81 25.76
C MET A 255 -8.92 5.22 25.74
N LEU A 256 -9.80 4.32 25.27
CA LEU A 256 -11.24 4.55 25.13
C LEU A 256 -12.04 4.39 26.43
N GLU A 257 -11.38 4.22 27.59
CA GLU A 257 -12.01 4.38 28.92
C GLU A 257 -12.64 5.77 29.10
N GLN A 258 -12.14 6.75 28.34
CA GLN A 258 -12.75 8.07 28.15
C GLN A 258 -13.17 8.21 26.69
N PRO A 259 -14.28 8.91 26.38
CA PRO A 259 -14.65 9.19 25.01
C PRO A 259 -13.60 10.05 24.30
N LEU A 260 -13.15 9.65 23.12
CA LEU A 260 -12.12 10.34 22.34
C LEU A 260 -12.45 10.41 20.86
N THR A 261 -12.05 11.51 20.21
CA THR A 261 -11.94 11.58 18.76
C THR A 261 -10.79 10.71 18.24
N ILE A 262 -10.82 10.35 16.97
CA ILE A 262 -9.70 9.67 16.29
C ILE A 262 -8.43 10.52 16.42
N PHE A 263 -8.52 11.84 16.26
CA PHE A 263 -7.38 12.73 16.36
C PHE A 263 -6.74 12.68 17.75
N GLU A 264 -7.53 12.66 18.83
CA GLU A 264 -7.00 12.53 20.20
C GLU A 264 -6.38 11.16 20.47
N VAL A 265 -6.97 10.08 19.93
CA VAL A 265 -6.36 8.74 20.00
C VAL A 265 -5.02 8.73 19.24
N ARG A 266 -4.97 9.35 18.06
CA ARG A 266 -3.75 9.47 17.24
C ARG A 266 -2.65 10.20 18.02
N GLU A 267 -2.94 11.34 18.64
CA GLU A 267 -1.96 12.12 19.41
C GLU A 267 -1.36 11.30 20.57
N ARG A 268 -2.12 10.36 21.14
CA ARG A 268 -1.62 9.44 22.18
C ARG A 268 -0.83 8.26 21.64
N LEU A 269 -1.20 7.72 20.48
CA LEU A 269 -0.51 6.58 19.85
C LEU A 269 0.81 7.00 19.20
N PHE A 270 0.89 8.22 18.67
CA PHE A 270 2.04 8.72 17.93
C PHE A 270 2.64 9.95 18.62
N ASP A 271 3.33 9.73 19.74
CA ASP A 271 3.93 10.77 20.61
C ASP A 271 5.22 11.39 20.04
N ARG A 272 5.19 11.78 18.76
CA ARG A 272 6.29 12.51 18.12
C ARG A 272 5.75 13.52 17.10
N PRO A 273 6.51 14.59 16.80
CA PRO A 273 6.15 15.49 15.71
C PRO A 273 6.04 14.73 14.38
N LEU A 274 4.94 14.93 13.66
CA LEU A 274 4.68 14.37 12.34
C LEU A 274 4.59 15.49 11.32
N THR A 275 5.17 15.27 10.14
CA THR A 275 4.88 16.10 8.96
C THR A 275 3.42 15.93 8.54
N VAL A 276 2.89 16.87 7.73
CA VAL A 276 1.52 16.76 7.15
C VAL A 276 1.32 15.44 6.39
N HIS A 277 2.36 14.98 5.69
CA HIS A 277 2.33 13.71 4.97
C HIS A 277 2.22 12.51 5.93
N GLU A 278 3.03 12.48 6.98
CA GLU A 278 2.99 11.41 8.00
C GLU A 278 1.68 11.42 8.81
N MET A 279 1.11 12.61 9.04
CA MET A 279 -0.15 12.77 9.77
C MET A 279 -1.31 12.05 9.08
N ARG A 280 -1.33 12.03 7.73
CA ARG A 280 -2.37 11.34 6.96
C ARG A 280 -2.37 9.84 7.24
N PHE A 281 -1.20 9.20 7.24
CA PHE A 281 -1.06 7.78 7.56
C PHE A 281 -1.41 7.49 9.01
N ALA A 282 -0.95 8.32 9.96
CA ALA A 282 -1.23 8.13 11.38
C ALA A 282 -2.74 8.19 11.68
N VAL A 283 -3.48 9.10 11.03
CA VAL A 283 -4.94 9.21 11.16
C VAL A 283 -5.65 8.01 10.55
N GLY A 284 -5.28 7.62 9.32
CA GLY A 284 -5.87 6.46 8.66
C GLY A 284 -5.63 5.17 9.42
N GLU A 285 -4.43 4.99 9.98
CA GLU A 285 -4.06 3.84 10.78
C GLU A 285 -4.79 3.82 12.13
N THR A 286 -4.90 4.97 12.80
CA THR A 286 -5.70 5.08 14.03
C THR A 286 -7.16 4.69 13.76
N LEU A 287 -7.72 5.19 12.65
CA LEU A 287 -9.09 4.89 12.27
C LEU A 287 -9.29 3.40 11.95
N ALA A 288 -8.34 2.74 11.28
CA ALA A 288 -8.40 1.31 11.02
C ALA A 288 -8.45 0.47 12.31
N HIS A 289 -7.66 0.83 13.33
CA HIS A 289 -7.69 0.14 14.63
C HIS A 289 -9.00 0.39 15.39
N LEU A 290 -9.54 1.61 15.32
CA LEU A 290 -10.82 1.94 15.95
C LEU A 290 -11.99 1.21 15.28
N GLU A 291 -12.02 1.14 13.95
CA GLU A 291 -13.06 0.40 13.21
C GLU A 291 -12.95 -1.12 13.44
N TYR A 292 -11.74 -1.66 13.60
CA TYR A 292 -11.54 -3.05 14.03
C TYR A 292 -12.20 -3.30 15.39
N LEU A 293 -11.88 -2.48 16.40
CA LEU A 293 -12.44 -2.60 17.75
C LEU A 293 -13.97 -2.45 17.75
N ARG A 294 -14.49 -1.53 16.92
CA ARG A 294 -15.93 -1.30 16.77
C ARG A 294 -16.63 -2.50 16.13
N ALA A 295 -16.06 -3.06 15.06
CA ALA A 295 -16.59 -4.26 14.40
C ALA A 295 -16.57 -5.49 15.34
N ALA A 296 -15.58 -5.57 16.24
CA ALA A 296 -15.49 -6.58 17.29
C ALA A 296 -16.41 -6.31 18.50
N GLY A 297 -17.19 -5.22 18.50
CA GLY A 297 -18.10 -4.86 19.59
C GLY A 297 -17.42 -4.38 20.87
N ARG A 298 -16.13 -4.04 20.83
CA ARG A 298 -15.33 -3.57 21.98
C ARG A 298 -15.43 -2.06 22.24
N CYS A 299 -15.91 -1.31 21.27
CA CYS A 299 -16.19 0.12 21.39
C CYS A 299 -17.39 0.50 20.51
N GLU A 300 -17.99 1.65 20.79
CA GLU A 300 -19.02 2.27 19.96
C GLU A 300 -18.55 3.61 19.41
N ARG A 301 -19.15 4.02 18.29
CA ARG A 301 -18.88 5.30 17.62
C ARG A 301 -20.17 6.13 17.61
N VAL A 302 -20.10 7.33 18.17
CA VAL A 302 -21.19 8.31 18.16
C VAL A 302 -20.76 9.59 17.45
N MET A 303 -21.73 10.35 16.93
CA MET A 303 -21.49 11.65 16.32
C MET A 303 -21.83 12.74 17.34
N GLU A 304 -20.85 13.53 17.76
CA GLU A 304 -21.02 14.64 18.71
C GLU A 304 -20.33 15.89 18.19
N ALA A 305 -21.05 17.01 18.11
CA ALA A 305 -20.55 18.27 17.55
C ALA A 305 -19.81 18.07 16.21
N GLU A 306 -20.44 17.31 15.30
CA GLU A 306 -19.94 16.96 13.96
C GLU A 306 -18.64 16.13 13.94
N ARG A 307 -18.26 15.53 15.08
CA ARG A 307 -17.06 14.67 15.20
C ARG A 307 -17.44 13.26 15.62
N TRP A 308 -16.69 12.29 15.10
CA TRP A 308 -16.75 10.90 15.53
C TRP A 308 -16.03 10.75 16.85
N ILE A 309 -16.77 10.30 17.87
CA ILE A 309 -16.27 9.98 19.19
C ILE A 309 -16.37 8.49 19.40
N TYR A 310 -15.28 7.87 19.85
CA TYR A 310 -15.21 6.47 20.23
C TYR A 310 -15.11 6.34 21.75
N LYS A 311 -15.79 5.32 22.29
CA LYS A 311 -15.71 4.94 23.71
C LYS A 311 -15.96 3.45 23.87
N GLN A 312 -15.46 2.85 24.95
CA GLN A 312 -15.71 1.44 25.26
C GLN A 312 -17.22 1.15 25.42
N THR A 313 -17.62 -0.07 25.07
CA THR A 313 -18.97 -0.63 25.24
C THR A 313 -19.17 -1.24 26.62
#